data_AF-A0A9R0YB64-F1
#
_entry.id   AF-A0A9R0YB64-F1
#
_cell.length_a   1.000
_cell.length_b   1.000
_cell.length_c   1.000
_cell.angle_alpha   90.00
_cell.angle_beta   90.00
_cell.angle_gamma   90.00
#
_symmetry.space_group_name_H-M   'P 1'
#
loop_
_entity.id
_entity.type
_entity.pdbx_description
1 polymer ?
#
loop_
_entity_poly.entity_id
_entity_poly.type
_entity_poly.pdbx_seq_one_letter_code
_entity_poly.pdbx_strand_id
1 'polypeptide(L)'
;MIVLDHEHYTNHIKDHKEDEPFLNKPIKHYEEMLVIVGAGMATGQYAKGSSDPLATKVIDLEEQKTNKAAASNEEVAQSHTCDESAAPKLKKAKTNPFAEDRMVATIMASSERIAVAIEKLASDVNPAIDGLWDEMKELPGFDVDSLAHYYAYLVDNPRVATAFKVLGGVQRKVWVSRYVKSTFPEAEAC
;
A
#
# COMPACT_ATOMS: atom_id res chain seq x y z
N MET A 1 6.70 -29.01 -23.59
CA MET A 1 5.86 -30.02 -22.93
C MET A 1 6.80 -31.11 -22.43
N ILE A 2 6.89 -31.32 -21.12
CA ILE A 2 7.70 -32.40 -20.56
C ILE A 2 6.79 -33.63 -20.47
N VAL A 3 7.17 -34.70 -21.17
CA VAL A 3 6.39 -35.95 -21.25
C VAL A 3 7.35 -37.07 -20.91
N LEU A 4 6.91 -37.98 -20.05
CA LEU A 4 7.63 -39.21 -19.76
C LEU A 4 7.51 -40.19 -20.93
N ASP A 5 8.58 -40.92 -21.20
CA ASP A 5 8.54 -42.05 -22.13
C ASP A 5 7.52 -43.10 -21.68
N HIS A 6 6.92 -43.78 -22.66
CA HIS A 6 5.81 -44.70 -22.43
C HIS A 6 6.14 -45.81 -21.42
N GLU A 7 7.36 -46.36 -21.48
CA GLU A 7 7.81 -47.40 -20.55
C GLU A 7 7.93 -46.86 -19.11
N HIS A 8 8.46 -45.65 -18.96
CA HIS A 8 8.66 -45.01 -17.65
C HIS A 8 7.31 -44.65 -17.02
N TYR A 9 6.39 -44.08 -17.80
CA TYR A 9 5.02 -43.80 -17.37
C TYR A 9 4.32 -45.08 -16.90
N THR A 10 4.38 -46.14 -17.72
CA THR A 10 3.65 -47.38 -17.44
C THR A 10 4.18 -48.08 -16.20
N ASN A 11 5.49 -48.06 -15.96
CA ASN A 11 6.08 -48.65 -14.76
C ASN A 11 5.73 -47.83 -13.50
N HIS A 12 5.76 -46.49 -13.57
CA HIS A 12 5.40 -45.63 -12.46
C HIS A 12 3.93 -45.79 -12.02
N ILE A 13 2.99 -45.81 -12.98
CA ILE A 13 1.55 -45.93 -12.68
C ILE A 13 1.17 -47.29 -12.08
N LYS A 14 1.98 -48.34 -12.25
CA LYS A 14 1.72 -49.64 -11.59
C LYS A 14 1.77 -49.51 -10.07
N ASP A 15 2.75 -48.77 -9.56
CA ASP A 15 2.98 -48.59 -8.13
C ASP A 15 2.26 -47.35 -7.58
N HIS A 16 2.00 -46.34 -8.43
CA HIS A 16 1.39 -45.06 -8.08
C HIS A 16 0.24 -44.70 -9.02
N LYS A 17 -0.90 -45.37 -8.85
CA LYS A 17 -2.08 -45.20 -9.72
C LYS A 17 -2.73 -43.82 -9.59
N GLU A 18 -2.64 -43.25 -8.40
CA GLU A 18 -3.14 -41.93 -8.03
C GLU A 18 -2.48 -40.77 -8.80
N ASP A 19 -1.33 -41.03 -9.44
CA ASP A 19 -0.55 -40.01 -10.15
C ASP A 19 -0.91 -39.87 -11.63
N GLU A 20 -1.68 -40.81 -12.18
CA GLU A 20 -2.25 -40.76 -13.54
C GLU A 20 -2.88 -39.38 -13.88
N PRO A 21 -3.68 -38.75 -12.99
CA PRO A 21 -4.24 -37.43 -13.28
C PRO A 21 -3.24 -36.28 -13.31
N PHE A 22 -1.97 -36.46 -12.93
CA PHE A 22 -0.97 -35.38 -12.87
C PHE A 22 0.16 -35.55 -13.90
N LEU A 23 0.51 -36.78 -14.25
CA LEU A 23 1.57 -37.07 -15.22
C LEU A 23 1.16 -36.73 -16.66
N ASN A 24 2.14 -36.32 -17.48
CA ASN A 24 1.98 -36.03 -18.91
C ASN A 24 0.89 -34.99 -19.26
N LYS A 25 0.50 -34.14 -18.30
CA LYS A 25 -0.42 -33.03 -18.52
C LYS A 25 0.34 -31.70 -18.63
N PRO A 26 -0.18 -30.74 -19.41
CA PRO A 26 0.39 -29.40 -19.44
C PRO A 26 0.26 -28.75 -18.06
N ILE A 27 1.36 -28.16 -17.59
CA ILE A 27 1.36 -27.38 -16.34
C ILE A 27 0.59 -26.09 -16.58
N LYS A 28 -0.44 -25.84 -15.77
CA LYS A 28 -1.24 -24.62 -15.85
C LYS A 28 -0.36 -23.40 -15.52
N HIS A 29 -0.53 -22.31 -16.27
CA HIS A 29 0.21 -21.05 -16.09
C HIS A 29 1.75 -21.18 -16.26
N TYR A 30 2.24 -22.23 -16.93
CA TYR A 30 3.68 -22.41 -17.15
C TYR A 30 4.34 -21.24 -17.89
N GLU A 31 3.64 -20.66 -18.87
CA GLU A 31 4.13 -19.48 -19.61
C GLU A 31 4.21 -18.24 -18.71
N GLU A 32 3.24 -18.03 -17.83
CA GLU A 32 3.24 -16.94 -16.85
C GLU A 32 4.38 -17.12 -15.83
N MET A 33 4.62 -18.35 -15.37
CA MET A 33 5.75 -18.68 -14.49
C MET A 33 7.11 -18.49 -15.18
N LEU A 34 7.22 -18.82 -16.47
CA LEU A 34 8.42 -18.56 -17.28
C LEU A 34 8.74 -17.06 -17.37
N VAL A 35 7.71 -16.21 -17.46
CA VAL A 35 7.88 -14.75 -17.48
C VAL A 35 8.40 -14.23 -16.13
N ILE A 36 7.91 -14.79 -15.01
CA ILE A 36 8.37 -14.40 -13.66
C ILE A 36 9.81 -14.85 -13.41
N VAL A 37 10.14 -16.09 -13.77
CA VAL A 37 11.47 -16.67 -13.50
C VAL A 37 12.51 -16.18 -14.52
N GLY A 38 12.06 -15.71 -15.70
CA GLY A 38 12.91 -15.26 -16.79
C GLY A 38 13.68 -16.42 -17.43
N ALA A 39 14.04 -16.31 -18.70
CA ALA A 39 14.92 -17.27 -19.38
C ALA A 39 16.39 -17.21 -18.90
N GLY A 40 16.64 -16.65 -17.71
CA GLY A 40 17.96 -16.53 -17.12
C GLY A 40 18.32 -17.81 -16.37
N MET A 41 19.51 -18.36 -16.62
CA MET A 41 20.09 -19.32 -15.70
C MET A 41 20.14 -18.66 -14.32
N ALA A 42 19.64 -19.34 -13.29
CA ALA A 42 19.79 -18.89 -11.91
C ALA A 42 21.30 -18.82 -11.60
N THR A 43 21.87 -17.63 -11.70
CA THR A 43 23.33 -17.45 -11.67
C THR A 43 23.93 -17.78 -10.31
N GLY A 44 23.12 -18.07 -9.29
CA GLY A 44 23.55 -18.33 -7.90
C GLY A 44 24.23 -17.12 -7.23
N GLN A 45 24.59 -16.09 -8.00
CA GLN A 45 25.33 -14.91 -7.60
C GLN A 45 24.59 -14.05 -6.56
N TYR A 46 23.28 -14.26 -6.42
CA TYR A 46 22.44 -13.61 -5.41
C TYR A 46 21.89 -14.57 -4.35
N ALA A 47 22.21 -15.85 -4.43
CA ALA A 47 21.86 -16.82 -3.41
C ALA A 47 22.76 -16.54 -2.19
N LYS A 48 22.21 -15.81 -1.22
CA LYS A 48 22.85 -15.60 0.08
C LYS A 48 22.64 -16.84 0.95
N GLY A 49 23.69 -17.34 1.56
CA GLY A 49 23.56 -18.34 2.61
C GLY A 49 22.82 -17.75 3.82
N SER A 50 22.22 -18.60 4.66
CA SER A 50 21.54 -18.15 5.90
C SER A 50 22.43 -17.30 6.82
N SER A 51 23.76 -17.35 6.65
CA SER A 51 24.74 -16.58 7.40
C SER A 51 25.23 -15.30 6.72
N ASP A 52 24.83 -15.02 5.48
CA ASP A 52 25.29 -13.84 4.74
C ASP A 52 24.46 -12.60 5.11
N PRO A 53 25.11 -11.47 5.48
CA PRO A 53 24.40 -10.26 5.84
C PRO A 53 23.62 -9.69 4.64
N LEU A 54 22.36 -9.29 4.88
CA LEU A 54 21.55 -8.62 3.86
C LEU A 54 22.23 -7.30 3.47
N ALA A 55 22.72 -7.24 2.22
CA ALA A 55 23.31 -6.03 1.66
C ALA A 55 22.30 -4.87 1.65
N THR A 56 22.49 -3.89 2.54
CA THR A 56 21.79 -2.60 2.52
C THR A 56 22.44 -1.70 1.47
N LYS A 57 22.21 -1.97 0.18
CA LYS A 57 22.48 -0.96 -0.85
C LYS A 57 21.19 -0.23 -1.14
N VAL A 58 21.08 0.97 -0.54
CA VAL A 58 20.14 1.99 -1.00
C VAL A 58 20.43 2.21 -2.48
N ILE A 59 19.47 1.88 -3.34
CA ILE A 59 19.55 2.16 -4.76
C ILE A 59 19.29 3.67 -4.87
N ASP A 60 20.37 4.44 -4.97
CA ASP A 60 20.30 5.83 -5.39
C ASP A 60 20.09 5.81 -6.90
N LEU A 61 18.84 6.06 -7.31
CA LEU A 61 18.55 6.63 -8.62
C LEU A 61 19.13 8.03 -8.56
N GLU A 62 20.13 8.39 -9.38
CA GLU A 62 20.18 9.57 -10.28
C GLU A 62 21.44 9.52 -11.20
N GLU A 63 21.19 9.83 -12.47
CA GLU A 63 22.03 10.28 -13.61
C GLU A 63 23.43 9.71 -13.99
N GLN A 64 23.40 8.96 -15.11
CA GLN A 64 24.12 9.09 -16.39
C GLN A 64 25.61 9.47 -16.54
N LYS A 65 26.21 8.77 -17.53
CA LYS A 65 27.38 9.05 -18.40
C LYS A 65 28.76 8.74 -17.78
N THR A 66 29.70 8.05 -18.45
CA THR A 66 29.96 7.77 -19.87
C THR A 66 30.83 6.51 -20.02
N ASN A 67 30.56 5.77 -21.09
CA ASN A 67 31.46 4.99 -21.96
C ASN A 67 32.98 5.04 -21.63
N LYS A 68 33.65 3.88 -21.60
CA LYS A 68 34.47 3.36 -22.73
C LYS A 68 35.48 2.31 -22.26
N ALA A 69 35.55 1.25 -23.04
CA ALA A 69 36.55 0.18 -23.04
C ALA A 69 38.00 0.67 -23.11
N ALA A 70 38.94 -0.10 -22.55
CA ALA A 70 39.96 -0.85 -23.31
C ALA A 70 41.09 -1.35 -22.40
N ALA A 71 41.50 -2.57 -22.74
CA ALA A 71 42.62 -3.40 -22.28
C ALA A 71 43.91 -2.72 -21.79
N SER A 72 44.58 -3.38 -20.83
CA SER A 72 45.97 -3.85 -20.98
C SER A 72 46.33 -4.84 -19.83
N ASN A 73 46.36 -6.16 -20.06
CA ASN A 73 47.52 -7.08 -20.18
C ASN A 73 48.58 -7.10 -19.05
N GLU A 74 49.08 -8.33 -18.80
CA GLU A 74 50.28 -8.81 -18.07
C GLU A 74 50.06 -9.31 -16.63
N GLU A 75 50.05 -10.64 -16.43
CA GLU A 75 51.17 -11.58 -16.11
C GLU A 75 51.27 -11.71 -14.56
N VAL A 76 51.38 -12.86 -13.86
CA VAL A 76 52.24 -14.05 -13.98
C VAL A 76 51.67 -15.18 -13.08
N ALA A 77 51.78 -16.41 -13.60
CA ALA A 77 52.01 -17.72 -12.99
C ALA A 77 51.70 -18.04 -11.50
N GLN A 78 50.84 -19.06 -11.33
CA GLN A 78 51.16 -20.40 -10.80
C GLN A 78 51.90 -20.51 -9.45
N SER A 79 51.22 -21.09 -8.45
CA SER A 79 51.82 -22.18 -7.65
C SER A 79 50.75 -22.97 -6.90
N HIS A 80 50.83 -24.28 -7.07
CA HIS A 80 50.16 -25.29 -6.26
C HIS A 80 50.90 -25.42 -4.93
N THR A 81 50.17 -25.48 -3.81
CA THR A 81 50.52 -26.36 -2.67
C THR A 81 49.23 -26.63 -1.90
N CYS A 82 48.87 -27.91 -1.84
CA CYS A 82 47.94 -28.43 -0.85
C CYS A 82 48.64 -28.41 0.51
N ASP A 83 48.01 -27.82 1.51
CA ASP A 83 48.31 -28.17 2.90
C ASP A 83 47.06 -28.08 3.77
N GLU A 84 47.03 -29.01 4.70
CA GLU A 84 45.92 -29.48 5.49
C GLU A 84 45.59 -28.55 6.67
N SER A 85 44.34 -28.66 7.15
CA SER A 85 43.88 -28.23 8.48
C SER A 85 43.48 -26.75 8.68
N ALA A 86 42.17 -26.52 8.70
CA ALA A 86 41.44 -26.08 9.90
C ALA A 86 40.12 -25.43 9.50
N ALA A 87 39.00 -26.03 9.90
CA ALA A 87 37.66 -25.47 9.73
C ALA A 87 37.58 -24.03 10.31
N PRO A 88 37.13 -23.02 9.53
CA PRO A 88 36.85 -21.72 10.11
C PRO A 88 35.56 -21.83 10.93
N LYS A 89 35.73 -21.67 12.25
CA LYS A 89 34.68 -21.66 13.27
C LYS A 89 33.51 -20.79 12.82
N LEU A 90 32.30 -21.37 12.76
CA LEU A 90 31.05 -20.62 12.57
C LEU A 90 30.94 -19.53 13.64
N LYS A 91 31.14 -18.28 13.24
CA LYS A 91 30.76 -17.12 14.05
C LYS A 91 29.25 -16.95 13.89
N LYS A 92 28.50 -17.21 14.96
CA LYS A 92 27.06 -16.91 15.04
C LYS A 92 26.84 -15.44 14.63
N ALA A 93 25.98 -15.22 13.64
CA ALA A 93 25.54 -13.89 13.26
C ALA A 93 24.91 -13.22 14.49
N LYS A 94 25.47 -12.10 14.92
CA LYS A 94 24.91 -11.28 15.98
C LYS A 94 23.78 -10.48 15.33
N THR A 95 22.53 -10.86 15.61
CA THR A 95 21.34 -10.06 15.24
C THR A 95 21.59 -8.63 15.71
N ASN A 96 21.57 -7.67 14.79
CA ASN A 96 21.80 -6.28 15.10
C ASN A 96 20.55 -5.73 15.80
N PRO A 97 20.54 -5.53 17.13
CA PRO A 97 19.35 -5.06 17.85
C PRO A 97 18.84 -3.72 17.32
N PHE A 98 19.73 -2.92 16.71
CA PHE A 98 19.42 -1.62 16.13
C PHE A 98 18.49 -1.71 14.90
N ALA A 99 18.50 -2.82 14.17
CA ALA A 99 17.63 -3.00 13.01
C ALA A 99 16.18 -3.31 13.43
N GLU A 100 16.01 -4.11 14.48
CA GLU A 100 14.72 -4.41 15.11
C GLU A 100 14.09 -3.14 15.68
N ASP A 101 14.88 -2.33 16.41
CA ASP A 101 14.44 -1.06 17.01
C ASP A 101 13.98 -0.05 15.95
N ARG A 102 14.65 0.01 14.79
CA ARG A 102 14.21 0.86 13.67
C ARG A 102 12.87 0.43 13.11
N MET A 103 12.64 -0.88 12.96
CA MET A 103 11.36 -1.42 12.47
C MET A 103 10.24 -1.11 13.47
N VAL A 104 10.48 -1.35 14.77
CA VAL A 104 9.55 -1.03 15.85
C VAL A 104 9.19 0.46 15.85
N ALA A 105 10.19 1.34 15.75
CA ALA A 105 9.96 2.79 15.69
C ALA A 105 9.11 3.20 14.47
N THR A 106 9.35 2.57 13.31
CA THR A 106 8.59 2.84 12.08
C THR A 106 7.14 2.40 12.21
N ILE A 107 6.90 1.21 12.76
CA ILE A 107 5.55 0.70 13.03
C ILE A 107 4.82 1.63 13.99
N MET A 108 5.46 2.01 15.09
CA MET A 108 4.88 2.93 16.08
C MET A 108 4.47 4.26 15.45
N ALA A 109 5.38 4.91 14.71
CA ALA A 109 5.09 6.18 14.02
C ALA A 109 3.99 6.06 12.94
N SER A 110 3.84 4.89 12.30
CA SER A 110 2.73 4.65 11.37
C SER A 110 1.41 4.44 12.11
N SER A 111 1.43 3.72 13.24
CA SER A 111 0.25 3.43 14.05
C SER A 111 -0.30 4.68 14.73
N GLU A 112 0.57 5.59 15.20
CA GLU A 112 0.18 6.89 15.74
C GLU A 112 -0.53 7.75 14.68
N ARG A 113 0.00 7.79 13.45
CA ARG A 113 -0.64 8.51 12.35
C ARG A 113 -2.03 7.97 12.03
N ILE A 114 -2.20 6.64 12.07
CA ILE A 114 -3.50 6.00 11.87
C ILE A 114 -4.44 6.33 13.04
N ALA A 115 -3.98 6.24 14.29
CA ALA A 115 -4.77 6.58 15.47
C ALA A 115 -5.26 8.03 15.43
N VAL A 116 -4.39 8.98 15.09
CA VAL A 116 -4.76 10.40 14.93
C VAL A 116 -5.77 10.61 13.79
N ALA A 117 -5.63 9.89 12.67
CA ALA A 117 -6.58 9.98 11.58
C ALA A 117 -7.96 9.41 11.96
N ILE A 118 -7.99 8.31 12.71
CA ILE A 118 -9.24 7.72 13.25
C ILE A 118 -9.87 8.67 14.27
N GLU A 119 -9.08 9.23 15.19
CA GLU A 119 -9.58 10.19 16.18
C GLU A 119 -10.19 11.42 15.50
N LYS A 120 -9.55 11.95 14.46
CA LYS A 120 -10.11 13.04 13.64
C LYS A 120 -11.40 12.67 12.92
N LEU A 121 -11.56 11.40 12.55
CA LEU A 121 -12.79 10.89 11.92
C LEU A 121 -13.89 10.62 12.95
N ALA A 122 -13.51 10.20 14.15
CA ALA A 122 -14.40 9.85 15.25
C ALA A 122 -14.80 11.06 16.11
N SER A 123 -14.11 12.19 15.98
CA SER A 123 -14.45 13.42 16.68
C SER A 123 -15.78 13.96 16.14
N ASP A 124 -16.85 13.67 16.87
CA ASP A 124 -18.23 14.10 16.60
C ASP A 124 -18.45 15.60 16.88
N VAL A 125 -17.43 16.28 17.41
CA VAL A 125 -17.43 17.73 17.60
C VAL A 125 -17.24 18.37 16.23
N ASN A 126 -18.34 18.70 15.56
CA ASN A 126 -18.30 19.51 14.36
C ASN A 126 -18.25 21.01 14.75
N PRO A 127 -17.08 21.68 14.72
CA PRO A 127 -16.95 23.09 15.09
C PRO A 127 -17.72 24.04 14.17
N ALA A 128 -18.20 23.54 13.01
CA ALA A 128 -19.03 24.32 12.11
C ALA A 128 -20.42 24.62 12.69
N ILE A 129 -20.91 23.78 13.61
CA ILE A 129 -22.26 23.88 14.17
C ILE A 129 -22.27 24.76 15.44
N ASP A 130 -21.12 24.91 16.10
CA ASP A 130 -21.00 25.75 17.29
C ASP A 130 -21.33 27.23 16.97
N GLY A 131 -22.22 27.84 17.75
CA GLY A 131 -22.75 29.20 17.53
C GLY A 131 -23.57 29.40 16.25
N LEU A 132 -23.75 28.38 15.42
CA LEU A 132 -24.40 28.50 14.11
C LEU A 132 -25.87 28.90 14.23
N TRP A 133 -26.57 28.35 15.22
CA TRP A 133 -27.98 28.70 15.46
C TRP A 133 -28.16 30.17 15.85
N ASP A 134 -27.30 30.70 16.72
CA ASP A 134 -27.36 32.09 17.15
C ASP A 134 -27.10 33.06 16.00
N GLU A 135 -26.15 32.74 15.11
CA GLU A 135 -25.93 33.54 13.90
C GLU A 135 -27.11 33.43 12.91
N MET A 136 -27.79 32.29 12.89
CA MET A 136 -28.85 32.04 11.92
C MET A 136 -30.17 32.67 12.32
N LYS A 137 -30.57 32.59 13.59
CA LYS A 137 -31.83 33.18 14.12
C LYS A 137 -31.91 34.69 13.99
N GLU A 138 -30.77 35.37 13.90
CA GLU A 138 -30.67 36.82 13.68
C GLU A 138 -30.91 37.21 12.21
N LEU A 139 -31.04 36.26 11.28
CA LEU A 139 -31.35 36.57 9.87
C LEU A 139 -32.80 37.07 9.76
N PRO A 140 -33.04 38.35 9.41
CA PRO A 140 -34.40 38.85 9.31
C PRO A 140 -35.06 38.37 8.01
N GLY A 141 -36.36 38.07 8.09
CA GLY A 141 -37.21 37.71 6.95
C GLY A 141 -37.55 36.23 6.83
N PHE A 142 -37.21 35.40 7.83
CA PHE A 142 -37.60 33.99 7.88
C PHE A 142 -38.38 33.68 9.15
N ASP A 143 -39.32 32.75 9.07
CA ASP A 143 -39.96 32.19 10.25
C ASP A 143 -39.00 31.24 10.98
N VAL A 144 -39.21 31.11 12.29
CA VAL A 144 -38.34 30.31 13.16
C VAL A 144 -38.42 28.81 12.81
N ASP A 145 -39.55 28.32 12.32
CA ASP A 145 -39.76 26.89 12.02
C ASP A 145 -39.00 26.45 10.77
N SER A 146 -39.04 27.25 9.70
CA SER A 146 -38.22 27.07 8.49
C SER A 146 -36.73 27.12 8.81
N LEU A 147 -36.35 28.03 9.72
CA LEU A 147 -34.97 28.20 10.13
C LEU A 147 -34.49 27.02 10.98
N ALA A 148 -35.32 26.52 11.89
CA ALA A 148 -35.06 25.30 12.66
C ALA A 148 -34.93 24.07 11.74
N HIS A 149 -35.79 23.95 10.72
CA HIS A 149 -35.67 22.88 9.72
C HIS A 149 -34.39 22.97 8.91
N TYR A 150 -34.00 24.17 8.49
CA TYR A 150 -32.74 24.35 7.78
C TYR A 150 -31.54 24.09 8.70
N TYR A 151 -31.63 24.42 9.99
CA TYR A 151 -30.60 24.10 10.97
C TYR A 151 -30.41 22.59 11.12
N ALA A 152 -31.49 21.83 11.25
CA ALA A 152 -31.43 20.36 11.27
C ALA A 152 -30.75 19.82 10.01
N TYR A 153 -31.10 20.35 8.83
CA TYR A 153 -30.41 20.00 7.59
C TYR A 153 -28.91 20.32 7.61
N LEU A 154 -28.48 21.44 8.20
CA LEU A 154 -27.06 21.78 8.34
C LEU A 154 -26.33 20.86 9.33
N VAL A 155 -26.99 20.45 10.41
CA VAL A 155 -26.45 19.48 11.38
C VAL A 155 -26.15 18.14 10.69
N ASP A 156 -27.10 17.66 9.88
CA ASP A 156 -26.95 16.41 9.11
C ASP A 156 -25.95 16.54 7.94
N ASN A 157 -25.62 17.77 7.52
CA ASN A 157 -24.74 18.06 6.40
C ASN A 157 -23.55 18.97 6.80
N PRO A 158 -22.55 18.45 7.56
CA PRO A 158 -21.39 19.19 8.04
C PRO A 158 -20.68 20.06 7.01
N ARG A 159 -20.49 19.54 5.79
CA ARG A 159 -19.81 20.27 4.71
C ARG A 159 -20.59 21.52 4.28
N VAL A 160 -21.92 21.43 4.29
CA VAL A 160 -22.82 22.54 3.95
C VAL A 160 -22.83 23.55 5.08
N ALA A 161 -22.87 23.11 6.34
CA ALA A 161 -22.75 23.98 7.51
C ALA A 161 -21.45 24.79 7.51
N THR A 162 -20.32 24.14 7.24
CA THR A 162 -19.01 24.81 7.14
C THR A 162 -19.02 25.87 6.04
N ALA A 163 -19.54 25.55 4.84
CA ALA A 163 -19.63 26.51 3.76
C ALA A 163 -20.55 27.69 4.12
N PHE A 164 -21.70 27.41 4.74
CA PHE A 164 -22.66 28.43 5.15
C PHE A 164 -22.06 29.43 6.16
N LYS A 165 -21.23 28.97 7.10
CA LYS A 165 -20.57 29.82 8.09
C LYS A 165 -19.57 30.81 7.47
N VAL A 166 -18.95 30.44 6.34
CA VAL A 166 -18.04 31.34 5.58
C VAL A 166 -18.80 32.44 4.82
N LEU A 167 -20.07 32.22 4.50
CA LEU A 167 -20.87 33.17 3.74
C LEU A 167 -21.23 34.41 4.56
N GLY A 168 -21.32 35.57 3.89
CA GLY A 168 -21.88 36.79 4.46
C GLY A 168 -23.42 36.73 4.60
N GLY A 169 -23.99 37.67 5.34
CA GLY A 169 -25.42 37.68 5.67
C GLY A 169 -26.34 37.63 4.44
N VAL A 170 -26.00 38.34 3.36
CA VAL A 170 -26.82 38.35 2.12
C VAL A 170 -26.83 36.96 1.47
N GLN A 171 -25.67 36.31 1.35
CA GLN A 171 -25.57 34.99 0.74
C GLN A 171 -26.26 33.92 1.59
N ARG A 172 -26.13 34.01 2.92
CA ARG A 172 -26.85 33.13 3.85
C ARG A 172 -28.36 33.21 3.64
N LYS A 173 -28.93 34.41 3.50
CA LYS A 173 -30.36 34.57 3.19
C LYS A 173 -30.76 33.92 1.87
N VAL A 174 -29.94 34.05 0.82
CA VAL A 174 -30.22 33.41 -0.48
C VAL A 174 -30.26 31.90 -0.36
N TRP A 175 -29.35 31.32 0.44
CA TRP A 175 -29.32 29.88 0.69
C TRP A 175 -30.56 29.40 1.44
N VAL A 176 -30.91 30.07 2.54
CA VAL A 176 -32.13 29.76 3.32
C VAL A 176 -33.38 29.91 2.43
N SER A 177 -33.49 31.00 1.66
CA SER A 177 -34.63 31.23 0.76
C SER A 177 -34.76 30.13 -0.30
N ARG A 178 -33.64 29.72 -0.92
CA ARG A 178 -33.63 28.65 -1.90
C ARG A 178 -34.05 27.32 -1.27
N TYR A 179 -33.55 27.03 -0.07
CA TYR A 179 -33.92 25.83 0.67
C TYR A 179 -35.42 25.83 0.96
N VAL A 180 -35.92 26.85 1.65
CA VAL A 180 -37.33 26.98 2.06
C VAL A 180 -38.27 26.83 0.86
N LYS A 181 -37.96 27.50 -0.26
CA LYS A 181 -38.78 27.38 -1.48
C LYS A 181 -38.80 25.96 -2.07
N SER A 182 -37.75 25.19 -1.85
CA SER A 182 -37.65 23.80 -2.33
C SER A 182 -38.27 22.79 -1.36
N THR A 183 -38.20 23.02 -0.05
CA THR A 183 -38.73 22.10 0.98
C THR A 183 -40.20 22.37 1.31
N PHE A 184 -40.64 23.61 1.20
CA PHE A 184 -42.02 24.03 1.44
C PHE A 184 -42.59 24.65 0.16
N PRO A 185 -42.87 23.82 -0.87
CA PRO A 185 -43.55 24.31 -2.06
C PRO A 185 -44.92 24.84 -1.63
N GLU A 186 -45.18 26.11 -1.93
CA GLU A 186 -46.49 26.73 -1.71
C GLU A 186 -47.50 25.89 -2.49
N ALA A 187 -48.46 25.30 -1.78
CA ALA A 187 -49.50 24.49 -2.40
C ALA A 187 -50.24 25.39 -3.39
N GLU A 188 -49.98 25.21 -4.69
CA GLU A 188 -50.74 25.91 -5.72
C GLU A 188 -52.21 25.56 -5.49
N ALA A 189 -52.98 26.57 -5.11
CA ALA A 189 -54.41 26.46 -4.91
C ALA A 189 -55.04 26.07 -6.25
N CYS A 190 -55.47 24.80 -6.33
CA CYS A 190 -56.39 24.32 -7.35
C CYS A 190 -57.74 25.04 -7.27
#